data_AF-A0A9P7Q9I4-F1
#
_entry.id   AF-A0A9P7Q9I4-F1
#
_cell.length_a   1.000
_cell.length_b   1.000
_cell.length_c   1.000
_cell.angle_alpha   90.00
_cell.angle_beta   90.00
_cell.angle_gamma   90.00
#
_symmetry.space_group_name_H-M   'P 1'
#
loop_
_entity.id
_entity.type
_entity.pdbx_description
1 polymer ?
#
loop_
_entity_poly.entity_id
_entity_poly.type
_entity_poly.pdbx_seq_one_letter_code
_entity_poly.pdbx_strand_id
1 'polypeptide(L)'
;MATPQQKNSNVQLLACLVDEDDTGDYRFLVDGRHVKYVSTAPGTFCDFDEVGRVFAPVLLGEIFPPFPIGDWNKGHVARDPVTGKVTFIKTEKVLFAGVKSDWHTVKFDELEFSYQDRLRQRVRVVTHPKINGGGPVLMKSRSGLGK
;
A
#
# COMPACT_ATOMS: atom_id res chain seq x y z
N MET A 1 8.45 -30.76 -15.03
CA MET A 1 9.56 -29.77 -14.93
C MET A 1 9.11 -28.69 -13.96
N ALA A 2 9.80 -28.51 -12.83
CA ALA A 2 9.46 -27.48 -11.86
C ALA A 2 9.96 -26.13 -12.38
N THR A 3 9.04 -25.21 -12.64
CA THR A 3 9.38 -23.83 -12.99
C THR A 3 10.17 -23.21 -11.84
N PRO A 4 11.31 -22.54 -12.07
CA PRO A 4 12.05 -21.87 -11.01
C PRO A 4 11.12 -20.93 -10.26
N GLN A 5 11.04 -21.10 -8.95
CA GLN A 5 10.20 -20.26 -8.10
C GLN A 5 10.80 -18.85 -8.09
N GLN A 6 10.20 -17.96 -8.88
CA GLN A 6 10.66 -16.59 -9.05
C GLN A 6 10.56 -15.87 -7.70
N LYS A 7 11.70 -15.57 -7.06
CA LYS A 7 11.69 -14.87 -5.77
C LYS A 7 11.53 -13.36 -6.00
N ASN A 8 10.87 -12.68 -5.06
CA ASN A 8 10.65 -11.23 -5.07
C ASN A 8 11.92 -10.43 -4.70
N SER A 9 13.09 -10.84 -5.18
CA SER A 9 14.41 -10.34 -4.76
C SER A 9 14.66 -8.86 -5.09
N ASN A 10 14.01 -8.34 -6.13
CA ASN A 10 14.12 -6.94 -6.56
C ASN A 10 12.82 -6.15 -6.35
N VAL A 11 12.01 -6.57 -5.38
CA VAL A 11 10.75 -5.92 -5.03
C VAL A 11 10.93 -5.18 -3.71
N GLN A 12 10.48 -3.92 -3.66
CA GLN A 12 10.48 -3.12 -2.44
C GLN A 12 9.06 -2.67 -2.12
N LEU A 13 8.63 -2.82 -0.87
CA LEU A 13 7.36 -2.27 -0.39
C LEU A 13 7.50 -0.75 -0.20
N LEU A 14 6.77 0.04 -0.98
CA LEU A 14 6.75 1.50 -0.89
C LEU A 14 5.66 2.04 0.05
N ALA A 15 4.54 1.33 0.13
CA ALA A 15 3.41 1.64 0.99
C ALA A 15 2.51 0.41 1.08
N CYS A 16 1.86 0.25 2.22
CA CYS A 16 0.76 -0.68 2.40
C CYS A 16 -0.35 0.02 3.21
N LEU A 17 -1.55 -0.51 3.07
CA LEU A 17 -2.70 -0.28 3.93
C LEU A 17 -3.37 -1.64 4.09
N VAL A 18 -3.70 -2.02 5.32
CA VAL A 18 -4.56 -3.18 5.61
C VAL A 18 -5.82 -2.60 6.23
N ASP A 19 -6.96 -2.91 5.63
CA ASP A 19 -8.27 -2.43 6.07
C ASP A 19 -8.91 -3.42 7.06
N GLU A 20 -9.92 -2.95 7.80
CA GLU A 20 -10.60 -3.71 8.85
C GLU A 20 -11.35 -4.94 8.31
N ASP A 21 -11.70 -4.95 7.02
CA ASP A 21 -12.37 -6.04 6.32
C ASP A 21 -11.39 -7.11 5.79
N ASP A 22 -10.16 -7.13 6.30
CA ASP A 22 -9.09 -8.06 5.91
C ASP A 22 -8.60 -7.87 4.46
N THR A 23 -9.00 -6.77 3.80
CA THR A 23 -8.42 -6.37 2.52
C THR A 23 -7.14 -5.58 2.71
N GLY A 24 -6.33 -5.49 1.65
CA GLY A 24 -5.09 -4.75 1.72
C GLY A 24 -4.71 -4.16 0.37
N ASP A 25 -4.17 -2.96 0.41
CA ASP A 25 -3.67 -2.21 -0.73
C ASP A 25 -2.18 -1.97 -0.57
N TYR A 26 -1.42 -2.44 -1.54
CA TYR A 26 0.04 -2.42 -1.52
C TYR A 26 0.57 -1.69 -2.73
N ARG A 27 1.65 -0.94 -2.52
CA ARG A 27 2.43 -0.32 -3.57
C ARG A 27 3.86 -0.81 -3.50
N PHE A 28 4.32 -1.39 -4.59
CA PHE A 28 5.66 -1.95 -4.70
C PHE A 28 6.48 -1.23 -5.77
N LEU A 29 7.80 -1.20 -5.59
CA LEU A 29 8.78 -0.86 -6.60
C LEU A 29 9.48 -2.13 -7.05
N VAL A 30 9.38 -2.48 -8.33
CA VAL A 30 9.99 -3.66 -8.93
C VAL A 30 11.15 -3.22 -9.82
N ASP A 31 12.30 -3.87 -9.65
CA ASP A 31 13.56 -3.58 -10.36
C ASP A 31 14.01 -2.12 -10.26
N GLY A 32 13.64 -1.42 -9.18
CA GLY A 32 13.95 -0.01 -8.98
C GLY A 32 13.27 0.96 -9.96
N ARG A 33 12.38 0.49 -10.84
CA ARG A 33 11.84 1.29 -11.96
C ARG A 33 10.33 1.22 -12.15
N HIS A 34 9.69 0.09 -11.81
CA HIS A 34 8.26 -0.10 -12.08
C HIS A 34 7.46 -0.06 -10.79
N VAL A 35 6.50 0.86 -10.70
CA VAL A 35 5.54 0.87 -9.60
C VAL A 35 4.41 -0.10 -9.91
N LYS A 36 4.11 -0.99 -8.97
CA LYS A 36 2.99 -1.95 -9.04
C LYS A 36 2.03 -1.68 -7.88
N TYR A 37 0.75 -1.60 -8.19
CA TYR A 37 -0.33 -1.49 -7.23
C TYR A 37 -0.99 -2.86 -7.10
N VAL A 38 -1.08 -3.40 -5.90
CA VAL A 38 -1.66 -4.73 -5.67
C VAL A 38 -2.69 -4.64 -4.58
N SER A 39 -3.90 -5.13 -4.85
CA SER A 39 -4.93 -5.30 -3.82
C SER A 39 -5.12 -6.77 -3.47
N THR A 40 -5.60 -7.05 -2.27
CA THR A 40 -5.93 -8.41 -1.82
C THR A 40 -7.43 -8.58 -1.56
N ALA A 41 -7.95 -9.77 -1.85
CA ALA A 41 -9.29 -10.14 -1.41
C ALA A 41 -9.33 -10.38 0.11
N PRO A 42 -10.50 -10.30 0.76
CA PRO A 42 -10.64 -10.70 2.16
C PRO A 42 -10.17 -12.14 2.39
N GLY A 43 -9.54 -12.42 3.53
CA GLY A 43 -9.07 -13.76 3.89
C GLY A 43 -7.81 -14.22 3.14
N THR A 44 -7.22 -13.36 2.29
CA THR A 44 -6.05 -13.74 1.47
C THR A 44 -4.86 -14.16 2.34
N PHE A 45 -4.64 -13.45 3.45
CA PHE A 45 -3.53 -13.69 4.37
C PHE A 45 -4.02 -14.11 5.76
N CYS A 46 -5.12 -14.86 5.86
CA CYS A 46 -5.72 -15.21 7.14
C CYS A 46 -4.81 -16.02 8.08
N ASP A 47 -3.75 -16.64 7.55
CA ASP A 47 -2.75 -17.37 8.36
C ASP A 47 -1.72 -16.44 9.03
N PHE A 48 -1.74 -15.14 8.70
CA PHE A 48 -0.78 -14.14 9.17
C PHE A 48 -1.48 -12.99 9.89
N ASP A 49 -0.86 -12.49 10.95
CA ASP A 49 -1.33 -11.32 11.68
C ASP A 49 -1.10 -10.02 10.90
N GLU A 50 -1.60 -8.91 11.44
CA GLU A 50 -1.46 -7.59 10.82
C GLU A 50 0.01 -7.18 10.66
N VAL A 51 0.88 -7.55 11.61
CA VAL A 51 2.29 -7.18 11.62
C VAL A 51 3.02 -7.83 10.45
N GLY A 52 2.80 -9.14 10.20
CA GLY A 52 3.37 -9.85 9.07
C GLY A 52 2.97 -9.22 7.73
N ARG A 53 1.73 -8.71 7.64
CA ARG A 53 1.18 -8.10 6.43
C ARG A 53 1.75 -6.72 6.12
N VAL A 54 2.34 -6.02 7.09
CA VAL A 54 2.93 -4.67 6.87
C VAL A 54 4.45 -4.65 6.96
N PHE A 55 5.08 -5.69 7.51
CA PHE A 55 6.52 -5.77 7.66
C PHE A 55 7.19 -6.36 6.41
N ALA A 56 7.82 -5.49 5.61
CA ALA A 56 8.31 -5.83 4.26
C ALA A 56 9.16 -7.12 4.16
N PRO A 57 10.09 -7.43 5.09
CA PRO A 57 10.87 -8.68 5.02
C PRO A 57 10.02 -9.95 5.07
N VAL A 58 9.06 -10.02 6.01
CA VAL A 58 8.14 -11.17 6.13
C VAL A 58 7.16 -11.16 4.97
N LEU A 59 6.59 -9.98 4.66
CA LEU A 59 5.63 -9.82 3.58
C LEU A 59 6.17 -10.34 2.24
N LEU A 60 7.37 -9.92 1.84
CA LEU A 60 7.95 -10.27 0.54
C LEU A 60 8.66 -11.63 0.53
N GLY A 61 9.13 -12.10 1.69
CA GLY A 61 9.86 -13.35 1.84
C GLY A 61 8.96 -14.58 1.97
N GLU A 62 7.80 -14.43 2.63
CA GLU A 62 6.99 -15.57 3.08
C GLU A 62 5.53 -15.47 2.65
N ILE A 63 4.95 -14.26 2.64
CA ILE A 63 3.51 -14.07 2.48
C ILE A 63 3.10 -13.85 1.01
N PHE A 64 3.74 -12.91 0.33
CA PHE A 64 3.36 -12.53 -1.04
C PHE A 64 3.81 -13.56 -2.07
N PRO A 65 2.96 -13.91 -3.04
CA PRO A 65 3.39 -14.76 -4.14
C PRO A 65 4.45 -14.06 -5.01
N PRO A 66 5.22 -14.86 -5.77
CA PRO A 66 6.06 -14.36 -6.86
C PRO A 66 5.32 -13.37 -7.77
N PHE A 67 5.96 -12.23 -8.07
CA PHE A 67 5.38 -11.24 -8.98
C PHE A 67 5.39 -11.78 -10.42
N PRO A 68 4.24 -11.78 -11.12
CA PRO A 68 4.18 -12.22 -12.51
C PRO A 68 5.08 -11.38 -13.41
N ILE A 69 5.73 -12.03 -14.37
CA ILE A 69 6.44 -11.37 -15.46
C ILE A 69 5.41 -10.66 -16.35
N GLY A 70 5.81 -9.54 -16.95
CA GLY A 70 5.04 -8.86 -17.99
C GLY A 70 4.70 -7.42 -17.65
N ASP A 71 3.99 -6.81 -18.59
CA ASP A 71 3.62 -5.40 -18.56
C ASP A 71 2.26 -5.20 -17.90
N TRP A 72 2.30 -5.07 -16.58
CA TRP A 72 1.14 -4.75 -15.74
C TRP A 72 1.53 -3.70 -14.72
N ASN A 73 0.56 -2.99 -14.17
CA ASN A 73 0.80 -2.07 -13.05
C ASN A 73 -0.26 -2.17 -11.96
N LYS A 74 -1.33 -2.94 -12.20
CA LYS A 74 -2.33 -3.31 -11.20
C LYS A 74 -2.46 -4.82 -11.12
N GLY A 75 -2.36 -5.35 -9.91
CA GLY A 75 -2.53 -6.76 -9.60
C GLY A 75 -3.61 -6.97 -8.56
N HIS A 76 -4.24 -8.15 -8.58
CA HIS A 76 -5.13 -8.59 -7.53
C HIS A 76 -4.72 -9.98 -7.07
N VAL A 77 -4.52 -10.10 -5.76
CA VAL A 77 -4.03 -11.32 -5.11
C VAL A 77 -5.15 -11.88 -4.26
N ALA A 78 -5.35 -13.19 -4.36
CA ALA A 78 -6.33 -13.91 -3.56
C ALA A 78 -5.81 -15.29 -3.19
N ARG A 79 -6.42 -15.89 -2.17
CA ARG A 79 -6.22 -17.30 -1.85
C ARG A 79 -7.03 -18.15 -2.83
N ASP A 80 -6.33 -19.01 -3.57
CA ASP A 80 -6.97 -19.97 -4.48
C ASP A 80 -7.80 -20.98 -3.64
N PRO A 81 -9.11 -21.10 -3.88
CA PRO A 81 -9.97 -21.99 -3.09
C PRO A 81 -9.68 -23.47 -3.32
N VAL A 82 -9.03 -23.84 -4.45
CA VAL A 82 -8.70 -25.23 -4.78
C VAL A 82 -7.37 -25.63 -4.16
N THR A 83 -6.35 -24.79 -4.30
CA THR A 83 -4.99 -25.11 -3.83
C THR A 83 -4.68 -24.59 -2.45
N GLY A 84 -5.50 -23.67 -1.93
CA GLY A 84 -5.26 -22.95 -0.68
C GLY A 84 -4.06 -22.01 -0.73
N LYS A 85 -3.42 -21.83 -1.89
CA LYS A 85 -2.24 -20.97 -2.05
C LYS A 85 -2.62 -19.55 -2.39
N VAL A 86 -1.84 -18.60 -1.88
CA VAL A 86 -2.00 -17.20 -2.29
C VAL A 86 -1.37 -17.00 -3.67
N THR A 87 -2.10 -16.38 -4.60
CA THR A 87 -1.65 -16.17 -5.97
C THR A 87 -2.22 -14.89 -6.58
N PHE A 88 -1.58 -14.40 -7.65
CA PHE A 88 -2.15 -13.35 -8.49
C PHE A 88 -3.26 -13.95 -9.36
N ILE A 89 -4.51 -13.59 -9.07
CA ILE A 89 -5.68 -14.04 -9.85
C ILE A 89 -6.01 -13.10 -11.01
N LYS A 90 -5.49 -11.86 -10.96
CA LYS A 90 -5.64 -10.88 -12.03
C LYS A 90 -4.44 -9.96 -12.10
N THR A 91 -3.96 -9.67 -13.30
CA THR A 91 -3.06 -8.54 -13.57
C THR A 91 -3.60 -7.74 -14.75
N GLU A 92 -3.46 -6.43 -14.70
CA GLU A 92 -3.91 -5.53 -15.74
C GLU A 92 -2.98 -4.31 -15.85
N LYS A 93 -2.96 -3.71 -17.04
CA LYS A 93 -2.30 -2.43 -17.29
C LYS A 93 -3.36 -1.34 -17.29
N VAL A 94 -3.26 -0.42 -16.34
CA VAL A 94 -4.22 0.67 -16.13
C VAL A 94 -3.51 2.00 -16.32
N LEU A 95 -4.15 2.92 -17.04
CA LEU A 95 -3.72 4.31 -17.03
C LEU A 95 -4.25 4.98 -15.76
N PHE A 96 -3.43 5.01 -14.71
CA PHE A 96 -3.79 5.73 -13.49
C PHE A 96 -3.76 7.24 -13.72
N ALA A 97 -4.63 7.96 -13.02
CA ALA A 97 -4.58 9.42 -13.00
C ALA A 97 -3.19 9.86 -12.52
N GLY A 98 -2.52 10.67 -13.35
CA GLY A 98 -1.26 11.28 -12.98
C GLY A 98 -1.50 12.28 -11.85
N VAL A 99 -0.63 12.28 -10.85
CA VAL A 99 -0.59 13.35 -9.87
C VAL A 99 0.19 14.50 -10.49
N LYS A 100 -0.47 15.64 -10.68
CA LYS A 100 0.25 16.90 -10.93
C LYS A 100 0.87 17.34 -9.62
N SER A 101 2.14 17.74 -9.68
CA SER A 101 2.87 18.25 -8.52
C SER A 101 2.43 19.69 -8.21
N ASP A 102 1.18 19.85 -7.78
CA ASP A 102 0.59 21.13 -7.37
C ASP A 102 0.81 21.32 -5.86
N TRP A 103 2.07 21.26 -5.42
CA TRP A 103 2.39 21.55 -4.02
C TRP A 103 1.98 22.99 -3.70
N HIS A 104 1.18 23.15 -2.64
CA HIS A 104 0.82 24.46 -2.15
C HIS A 104 2.07 25.18 -1.63
N THR A 105 2.20 26.48 -1.89
CA THR A 105 3.37 27.28 -1.47
C THR A 105 3.47 27.46 0.04
N VAL A 106 2.33 27.34 0.73
CA VAL A 106 2.23 27.46 2.19
C VAL A 106 2.63 26.13 2.85
N LYS A 107 3.53 26.23 3.83
CA LYS A 107 3.95 25.13 4.71
C LYS A 107 3.33 25.33 6.09
N PHE A 108 2.99 24.23 6.74
CA PHE A 108 2.45 24.19 8.09
C PHE A 108 3.31 23.24 8.91
N ASP A 109 3.52 23.57 10.18
CA ASP A 109 4.14 22.63 11.12
C ASP A 109 3.07 21.61 11.53
N GLU A 110 3.43 20.32 11.60
CA GLU A 110 2.51 19.27 12.06
C GLU A 110 2.00 19.54 13.48
N LEU A 111 2.81 20.22 14.31
CA LEU A 111 2.45 20.60 15.68
C LEU A 111 1.45 21.75 15.77
N GLU A 112 1.22 22.50 14.68
CA GLU A 112 0.21 23.57 14.65
C GLU A 112 -1.22 23.01 14.51
N PHE A 113 -1.36 21.72 14.19
CA PHE A 113 -2.66 21.08 14.01
C PHE A 113 -3.22 20.54 15.33
N SER A 114 -4.50 20.81 15.57
CA SER A 114 -5.25 20.22 16.68
C SER A 114 -5.89 18.91 16.25
N TYR A 115 -5.52 17.81 16.91
CA TYR A 115 -6.09 16.49 16.65
C TYR A 115 -7.57 16.43 17.06
N GLN A 116 -8.41 15.87 16.19
CA GLN A 116 -9.82 15.61 16.47
C GLN A 116 -10.09 14.11 16.55
N ASP A 117 -9.75 13.37 15.49
CA ASP A 117 -10.03 11.94 15.39
C ASP A 117 -9.04 11.22 14.48
N ARG A 118 -8.97 9.89 14.58
CA ARG A 118 -8.15 9.02 13.73
C ARG A 118 -9.08 8.16 12.91
N LEU A 119 -9.04 8.36 11.59
CA LEU A 119 -9.84 7.56 10.66
C LEU A 119 -9.15 6.26 10.28
N ARG A 120 -7.87 6.32 9.87
CA ARG A 120 -7.10 5.15 9.41
C ARG A 120 -5.62 5.33 9.73
N GLN A 121 -4.81 4.34 9.36
CA GLN A 121 -3.35 4.43 9.47
C GLN A 121 -2.84 5.71 8.80
N ARG A 122 -2.31 6.62 9.64
CA ARG A 122 -1.77 7.94 9.24
C ARG A 122 -2.77 8.90 8.61
N VAL A 123 -4.07 8.63 8.69
CA VAL A 123 -5.12 9.56 8.24
C VAL A 123 -5.92 10.01 9.47
N ARG A 124 -5.89 11.31 9.72
CA ARG A 124 -6.48 11.94 10.92
C ARG A 124 -7.38 13.09 10.52
N VAL A 125 -8.42 13.32 11.32
CA VAL A 125 -9.17 14.57 11.30
C VAL A 125 -8.45 15.55 12.21
N VAL A 126 -8.10 16.71 11.68
CA VAL A 126 -7.41 17.77 12.41
C VAL A 126 -8.05 19.12 12.11
N THR A 127 -7.80 20.11 12.95
CA THR A 127 -8.17 21.51 12.71
C THR A 127 -6.93 22.40 12.74
N HIS A 128 -6.97 23.48 11.98
CA HIS A 128 -5.93 24.52 11.99
C HIS A 128 -6.58 25.88 11.68
N PRO A 129 -6.34 26.94 12.48
CA PRO A 129 -7.06 28.23 12.34
C PRO A 129 -6.96 28.86 10.94
N LYS A 130 -5.85 28.63 10.23
CA LYS A 130 -5.61 29.18 8.87
C LYS A 130 -6.12 28.29 7.73
N ILE A 131 -6.67 27.12 8.01
CA ILE A 131 -7.12 26.16 6.99
C ILE A 131 -8.63 25.96 7.17
N ASN A 132 -9.37 25.99 6.06
CA ASN A 132 -10.82 25.75 6.06
C ASN A 132 -11.60 26.60 7.09
N GLY A 133 -11.15 27.84 7.35
CA GLY A 133 -11.75 28.72 8.37
C GLY A 133 -11.69 28.18 9.80
N GLY A 134 -10.73 27.30 10.12
CA GLY A 134 -10.63 26.60 11.40
C GLY A 134 -11.47 25.32 11.48
N GLY A 135 -12.22 25.00 10.43
CA GLY A 135 -13.00 23.76 10.35
C GLY A 135 -12.14 22.50 10.20
N PRO A 136 -12.74 21.31 10.40
CA PRO A 136 -12.04 20.04 10.26
C PRO A 136 -11.51 19.81 8.85
N VAL A 137 -10.31 19.20 8.76
CA VAL A 137 -9.69 18.73 7.52
C VAL A 137 -9.06 17.36 7.72
N LEU A 138 -8.81 16.65 6.61
CA LEU A 138 -8.11 15.37 6.62
C LEU A 138 -6.60 15.60 6.44
N MET A 139 -5.81 15.12 7.40
CA MET A 139 -4.35 15.10 7.33
C MET A 139 -3.88 13.67 7.11
N LYS A 140 -3.08 13.45 6.05
CA LYS A 140 -2.37 12.19 5.80
C LYS A 140 -0.87 12.37 6.01
N SER A 141 -0.32 11.72 7.02
CA SER A 141 1.13 11.73 7.26
C SER A 141 1.83 10.61 6.49
N ARG A 142 3.04 10.89 6.01
CA ARG A 142 3.89 9.91 5.34
C ARG A 142 5.18 9.78 6.14
N SER A 143 5.44 8.62 6.74
CA SER A 143 6.78 8.34 7.24
C SER A 143 7.68 8.01 6.04
N GLY A 144 8.57 8.92 5.68
CA GLY A 144 9.84 8.54 5.07
C GLY A 144 10.91 9.00 6.04
N LEU A 145 11.93 8.18 6.30
CA LEU A 145 13.22 8.77 6.66
C LEU A 145 13.54 9.72 5.49
N GLY A 146 13.51 11.02 5.76
CA GLY A 146 14.17 11.97 4.87
C GLY A 146 15.59 11.46 4.67
N LYS A 147 15.98 11.30 3.41
CA LYS A 147 17.40 11.19 3.09
C LYS A 147 18.08 12.48 3.48
#